data_AF-A0A963I7Q3-F1
#
_entry.id   AF-A0A963I7Q3-F1
#
_cell.length_a   1.000
_cell.length_b   1.000
_cell.length_c   1.000
_cell.angle_alpha   90.00
_cell.angle_beta   90.00
_cell.angle_gamma   90.00
#
_symmetry.space_group_name_H-M   'P 1'
#
loop_
_entity.id
_entity.type
_entity.pdbx_description
1 polymer ?
#
loop_
_entity_poly.entity_id
_entity_poly.type
_entity_poly.pdbx_seq_one_letter_code
_entity_poly.pdbx_strand_id
1 'polypeptide(L)'
;MHSDTMRDVLLLAERYARSTASVVILGESGSGKEGIARRVHSESGRSGAFVAVNAGALRDDALASELFGHVKGAFTGASGDRAGAFQRAHEGTLFLDELGELSLAAQVMLLRVLETGRVQPMGADREVEVDVRLVGATHRDLTQRVRQG
;
A
#
# COMPACT_ATOMS: atom_id res chain seq x y z
N MET A 1 18.52 19.29 12.01
CA MET A 1 18.22 17.85 12.13
C MET A 1 18.52 17.44 13.57
N HIS A 2 17.59 17.57 14.53
CA HIS A 2 17.59 16.96 15.88
C HIS A 2 16.33 17.47 16.63
N SER A 3 15.16 17.00 16.22
CA SER A 3 13.93 17.14 17.01
C SER A 3 13.76 15.84 17.81
N ASP A 4 13.57 15.94 19.12
CA ASP A 4 13.34 14.77 19.97
C ASP A 4 12.10 13.98 19.54
N THR A 5 11.08 14.69 19.07
CA THR A 5 9.88 14.08 18.47
C THR A 5 10.22 13.20 17.25
N MET A 6 11.15 13.63 16.41
CA MET A 6 11.57 12.82 15.26
C MET A 6 12.36 11.58 15.69
N ARG A 7 13.14 11.67 16.77
CA ARG A 7 13.82 10.49 17.34
C ARG A 7 12.81 9.48 17.85
N ASP A 8 11.77 9.93 18.55
CA ASP A 8 10.71 9.05 19.05
C ASP A 8 9.97 8.34 17.92
N VAL A 9 9.64 9.07 16.83
CA VAL A 9 9.03 8.47 15.63
C VAL A 9 9.93 7.42 14.99
N LEU A 10 11.24 7.67 14.90
CA LEU A 10 12.19 6.70 14.35
C LEU A 10 12.31 5.44 15.24
N LEU A 11 12.37 5.60 16.56
CA LEU A 11 12.39 4.47 17.49
C LEU A 11 11.09 3.65 17.42
N LEU A 12 9.95 4.31 17.21
CA LEU A 12 8.67 3.66 17.01
C LEU A 12 8.65 2.88 15.69
N ALA A 13 9.14 3.50 14.61
CA ALA A 13 9.26 2.85 13.30
C ALA A 13 10.14 1.59 13.37
N GLU A 14 11.29 1.65 14.05
CA GLU A 14 12.17 0.48 14.27
C GLU A 14 11.49 -0.62 15.08
N ARG A 15 10.70 -0.25 16.09
CA ARG A 15 9.93 -1.22 16.88
C ARG A 15 8.90 -1.94 16.02
N TYR A 16 8.13 -1.20 15.23
CA TYR A 16 7.13 -1.80 14.34
C TYR A 16 7.76 -2.53 13.17
N ALA A 17 8.95 -2.13 12.71
CA ALA A 17 9.66 -2.82 11.63
C ALA A 17 9.85 -4.32 11.94
N ARG A 18 10.12 -4.66 13.20
CA ARG A 18 10.31 -6.06 13.65
C ARG A 18 9.03 -6.90 13.71
N SER A 19 7.85 -6.31 13.51
CA SER A 19 6.60 -7.06 13.41
C SER A 19 6.15 -7.21 11.94
N THR A 20 5.27 -8.18 11.68
CA THR A 20 4.62 -8.37 10.38
C THR A 20 3.36 -7.54 10.21
N ALA A 21 2.95 -6.80 11.25
CA ALA A 21 1.73 -6.02 11.23
C ALA A 21 1.78 -4.90 10.19
N SER A 22 0.61 -4.62 9.60
CA SER A 22 0.40 -3.42 8.80
C SER A 22 0.62 -2.16 9.64
N VAL A 23 1.27 -1.17 9.05
CA VAL A 23 1.59 0.11 9.71
C VAL A 23 0.86 1.24 9.00
N VAL A 24 0.26 2.17 9.74
CA VAL A 24 -0.31 3.40 9.16
C VAL A 24 0.43 4.61 9.73
N ILE A 25 0.97 5.44 8.84
CA ILE A 25 1.70 6.66 9.17
C ILE A 25 0.76 7.85 8.98
N LEU A 26 0.42 8.50 10.08
CA LEU A 26 -0.40 9.71 10.07
C LEU A 26 0.51 10.95 10.05
N GLY A 27 0.18 11.91 9.20
CA GLY A 27 0.89 13.19 9.13
C GLY A 27 0.52 14.01 7.91
N GLU A 28 0.78 15.30 7.99
CA GLU A 28 0.49 16.27 6.93
C GLU A 28 1.17 15.89 5.60
N SER A 29 0.58 16.32 4.47
CA SER A 29 1.21 16.16 3.17
C SER A 29 2.56 16.87 3.13
N GLY A 30 3.58 16.21 2.56
CA GLY A 30 4.95 16.74 2.54
C GLY A 30 5.79 16.52 3.80
N SER A 31 5.28 15.86 4.84
CA SER A 31 6.04 15.58 6.09
C SER A 31 7.08 14.46 6.01
N GLY A 32 7.36 13.91 4.82
CA GLY A 32 8.39 12.86 4.64
C GLY A 32 7.96 11.44 5.06
N LYS A 33 6.66 11.14 5.07
CA LYS A 33 6.10 9.83 5.45
C LYS A 33 6.72 8.65 4.70
N GLU A 34 7.04 8.81 3.42
CA GLU A 34 7.70 7.78 2.63
C GLU A 34 9.09 7.40 3.20
N GLY A 35 9.85 8.36 3.72
CA GLY A 35 11.14 8.09 4.36
C GLY A 35 10.99 7.18 5.58
N ILE A 36 9.93 7.37 6.35
CA ILE A 36 9.59 6.50 7.49
C ILE A 36 9.15 5.12 7.02
N ALA A 37 8.31 5.04 5.98
CA ALA A 37 7.90 3.76 5.41
C ALA A 37 9.10 2.95 4.87
N ARG A 38 10.05 3.62 4.20
CA ARG A 38 11.30 3.00 3.73
C ARG A 38 12.15 2.50 4.88
N ARG A 39 12.24 3.25 5.99
CA ARG A 39 12.94 2.78 7.19
C ARG A 39 12.27 1.57 7.81
N VAL A 40 10.94 1.57 7.91
CA VAL A 40 10.18 0.39 8.39
C VAL A 40 10.50 -0.84 7.53
N HIS A 41 10.54 -0.68 6.21
CA HIS A 41 10.90 -1.77 5.30
C HIS A 41 12.34 -2.25 5.49
N SER A 42 13.32 -1.35 5.49
CA SER A 42 14.75 -1.72 5.60
C SER A 42 15.08 -2.44 6.90
N GLU A 43 14.35 -2.13 7.98
CA GLU A 43 14.54 -2.73 9.31
C GLU A 43 13.66 -3.97 9.54
N SER A 44 12.84 -4.39 8.56
CA SER A 44 11.86 -5.47 8.73
C SER A 44 12.39 -6.87 8.49
N GLY A 45 13.58 -7.00 7.87
CA GLY A 45 14.15 -8.29 7.47
C GLY A 45 13.50 -8.93 6.24
N ARG A 46 12.57 -8.22 5.56
CA ARG A 46 11.96 -8.68 4.30
C ARG A 46 12.93 -8.55 3.13
N SER A 47 12.96 -9.57 2.27
CA SER A 47 13.87 -9.68 1.11
C SER A 47 13.31 -9.05 -0.16
N GLY A 48 11.98 -8.96 -0.29
CA GLY A 48 11.31 -8.44 -1.48
C GLY A 48 11.39 -6.91 -1.59
N ALA A 49 10.89 -6.39 -2.70
CA ALA A 49 11.00 -4.96 -3.02
C ALA A 49 10.11 -4.06 -2.15
N PHE A 50 10.55 -2.82 -1.94
CA PHE A 50 9.68 -1.72 -1.52
C PHE A 50 9.00 -1.10 -2.74
N VAL A 51 7.70 -1.29 -2.88
CA VAL A 51 6.89 -0.72 -3.96
C VAL A 51 6.02 0.40 -3.39
N ALA A 52 6.15 1.60 -3.93
CA ALA A 52 5.35 2.75 -3.53
C ALA A 52 4.26 3.04 -4.58
N VAL A 53 3.03 3.26 -4.12
CA VAL A 53 1.90 3.71 -4.93
C VAL A 53 1.23 4.89 -4.22
N ASN A 54 0.99 5.98 -4.95
CA ASN A 54 0.21 7.10 -4.45
C ASN A 54 -1.24 6.95 -4.92
N ALA A 55 -2.15 6.73 -3.98
CA ALA A 55 -3.57 6.50 -4.27
C ALA A 55 -4.32 7.76 -4.71
N GLY A 56 -3.85 8.97 -4.35
CA GLY A 56 -4.45 10.23 -4.79
C GLY A 56 -4.01 10.68 -6.19
N ALA A 57 -2.98 10.05 -6.77
CA ALA A 57 -2.44 10.43 -8.07
C ALA A 57 -3.18 9.79 -9.27
N LEU A 58 -3.99 8.76 -9.04
CA LEU A 58 -4.63 7.95 -10.09
C LEU A 58 -6.15 7.94 -9.95
N ARG A 59 -6.86 7.84 -11.08
CA ARG A 59 -8.31 7.60 -11.12
C ARG A 59 -8.60 6.10 -10.99
N ASP A 60 -9.80 5.75 -10.53
CA ASP A 60 -10.19 4.39 -10.10
C ASP A 60 -9.64 3.24 -10.94
N ASP A 61 -9.93 3.16 -12.25
CA ASP A 61 -9.47 2.04 -13.08
C ASP A 61 -7.94 1.97 -13.21
N ALA A 62 -7.28 3.13 -13.29
CA ALA A 62 -5.83 3.22 -13.34
C ALA A 62 -5.21 2.83 -12.01
N LEU A 63 -5.82 3.22 -10.89
CA LEU A 63 -5.38 2.85 -9.55
C LEU A 63 -5.56 1.35 -9.30
N ALA A 64 -6.71 0.79 -9.67
CA ALA A 64 -6.98 -0.64 -9.57
C ALA A 64 -5.98 -1.45 -10.41
N SER A 65 -5.76 -1.03 -11.65
CA SER A 65 -4.75 -1.62 -12.55
C SER A 65 -3.33 -1.52 -11.97
N GLU A 66 -2.97 -0.40 -11.35
CA GLU A 66 -1.66 -0.21 -10.74
C GLU A 66 -1.47 -1.09 -9.49
N LEU A 67 -2.50 -1.22 -8.65
CA LEU A 67 -2.47 -2.01 -7.42
C LEU A 67 -2.53 -3.52 -7.67
N PHE A 68 -3.53 -3.95 -8.45
CA PHE A 68 -3.90 -5.36 -8.59
C PHE A 68 -3.37 -5.98 -9.90
N GLY A 69 -3.04 -5.15 -10.88
CA GLY A 69 -2.63 -5.59 -12.20
C GLY A 69 -3.82 -5.89 -13.10
N HIS A 70 -3.54 -6.23 -14.34
CA HIS A 70 -4.56 -6.62 -15.31
C HIS A 70 -4.00 -7.60 -16.33
N VAL A 71 -4.90 -8.36 -16.96
CA VAL A 71 -4.60 -9.10 -18.18
C VAL A 71 -5.00 -8.29 -19.41
N LYS A 72 -4.43 -8.64 -20.56
CA LYS A 72 -4.78 -8.06 -21.84
C LYS A 72 -6.29 -8.14 -22.08
N GLY A 73 -6.90 -7.01 -22.47
CA GLY A 73 -8.32 -6.93 -22.76
C GLY A 73 -9.24 -6.76 -21.55
N ALA A 74 -8.69 -6.62 -20.34
CA ALA A 74 -9.50 -6.38 -19.13
C ALA A 74 -10.34 -5.09 -19.19
N PHE A 75 -9.86 -4.07 -19.91
CA PHE A 75 -10.56 -2.81 -20.15
C PHE A 75 -10.03 -2.13 -21.43
N THR A 76 -10.72 -1.08 -21.89
CA THR A 76 -10.28 -0.29 -23.05
C THR A 76 -8.90 0.34 -22.79
N GLY A 77 -7.87 -0.12 -23.51
CA GLY A 77 -6.49 0.32 -23.34
C GLY A 77 -5.57 -0.70 -22.65
N ALA A 78 -6.09 -1.82 -22.15
CA ALA A 78 -5.32 -2.95 -21.64
C ALA A 78 -4.65 -3.74 -22.79
N SER A 79 -3.59 -3.18 -23.37
CA SER A 79 -2.91 -3.73 -24.55
C SER A 79 -2.06 -4.97 -24.27
N GLY A 80 -1.73 -5.23 -22.99
CA GLY A 80 -0.97 -6.38 -22.55
C GLY A 80 -1.23 -6.70 -21.08
N ASP A 81 -0.57 -7.75 -20.59
CA ASP A 81 -0.63 -8.12 -19.18
C ASP A 81 0.29 -7.20 -18.37
N ARG A 82 -0.14 -6.83 -17.16
CA ARG A 82 0.65 -6.02 -16.23
C ARG A 82 0.51 -6.56 -14.82
N ALA A 83 1.65 -6.89 -14.21
CA ALA A 83 1.72 -7.22 -12.80
C ALA A 83 1.42 -5.98 -11.93
N GLY A 84 0.48 -6.12 -11.00
CA GLY A 84 0.12 -5.07 -10.05
C GLY A 84 1.17 -4.86 -8.95
N ALA A 85 1.03 -3.77 -8.20
CA ALA A 85 1.92 -3.43 -7.10
C ALA A 85 2.00 -4.52 -6.03
N PHE A 86 0.91 -5.24 -5.73
CA PHE A 86 0.94 -6.38 -4.82
C PHE A 86 1.87 -7.49 -5.29
N GLN A 87 1.79 -7.86 -6.58
CA GLN A 87 2.65 -8.90 -7.14
C GLN A 87 4.12 -8.44 -7.17
N ARG A 88 4.36 -7.17 -7.53
CA ARG A 88 5.72 -6.60 -7.54
C ARG A 88 6.32 -6.45 -6.14
N ALA A 89 5.48 -6.35 -5.11
CA ALA A 89 5.88 -6.24 -3.71
C ALA A 89 5.94 -7.59 -2.97
N HIS A 90 5.79 -8.71 -3.68
CA HIS A 90 5.85 -10.05 -3.09
C HIS A 90 7.14 -10.25 -2.27
N GLU A 91 7.01 -10.85 -1.09
CA GLU A 91 8.04 -11.00 -0.04
C GLU A 91 8.61 -9.66 0.47
N GLY A 92 8.02 -8.54 0.07
CA GLY A 92 8.51 -7.17 0.28
C GLY A 92 7.47 -6.29 0.97
N THR A 93 7.44 -5.01 0.65
CA THR A 93 6.54 -4.04 1.29
C THR A 93 5.85 -3.18 0.25
N LEU A 94 4.53 -3.09 0.34
CA LEU A 94 3.72 -2.15 -0.42
C LEU A 94 3.46 -0.92 0.45
N PHE A 95 3.94 0.22 -0.02
CA PHE A 95 3.63 1.52 0.55
C PHE A 95 2.49 2.19 -0.22
N LEU A 96 1.39 2.47 0.47
CA LEU A 96 0.25 3.22 -0.06
C LEU A 96 0.22 4.62 0.53
N ASP A 97 0.71 5.59 -0.23
CA ASP A 97 0.54 7.00 0.12
C ASP A 97 -0.87 7.46 -0.21
N GLU A 98 -1.36 8.40 0.59
CA GLU A 98 -2.74 8.86 0.54
C GLU A 98 -3.76 7.72 0.62
N LEU A 99 -3.54 6.74 1.51
CA LEU A 99 -4.42 5.59 1.72
C LEU A 99 -5.90 5.98 1.91
N GLY A 100 -6.16 7.15 2.50
CA GLY A 100 -7.51 7.68 2.65
C GLY A 100 -8.21 8.01 1.32
N GLU A 101 -7.49 8.23 0.22
CA GLU A 101 -8.08 8.57 -1.08
C GLU A 101 -8.57 7.35 -1.87
N LEU A 102 -8.33 6.13 -1.36
CA LEU A 102 -8.86 4.93 -2.00
C LEU A 102 -10.38 5.02 -2.13
N SER A 103 -10.90 4.74 -3.33
CA SER A 103 -12.33 4.54 -3.55
C SER A 103 -12.84 3.32 -2.79
N LEU A 104 -14.14 3.28 -2.51
CA LEU A 104 -14.76 2.15 -1.80
C LEU A 104 -14.50 0.81 -2.49
N ALA A 105 -14.53 0.78 -3.82
CA ALA A 105 -14.20 -0.42 -4.59
C ALA A 105 -12.75 -0.88 -4.36
N ALA A 106 -11.79 0.05 -4.38
CA ALA A 106 -10.39 -0.25 -4.09
C ALA A 106 -10.17 -0.70 -2.64
N GLN A 107 -10.91 -0.12 -1.68
CA GLN A 107 -10.87 -0.54 -0.28
C GLN A 107 -11.37 -1.98 -0.09
N VAL A 108 -12.47 -2.36 -0.75
CA VAL A 108 -12.99 -3.74 -0.70
C VAL A 108 -11.98 -4.73 -1.28
N MET A 109 -11.35 -4.40 -2.41
CA MET A 109 -10.31 -5.24 -3.00
C MET A 109 -9.07 -5.34 -2.11
N LEU A 110 -8.62 -4.23 -1.53
CA LEU A 110 -7.52 -4.20 -0.57
C LEU A 110 -7.81 -5.11 0.63
N LEU A 111 -9.00 -5.01 1.22
CA LEU A 111 -9.41 -5.85 2.35
C LEU A 111 -9.33 -7.34 1.99
N ARG A 112 -9.84 -7.72 0.81
CA ARG A 112 -9.78 -9.11 0.36
C ARG A 112 -8.35 -9.61 0.22
N VAL A 113 -7.42 -8.79 -0.29
CA VAL A 113 -5.99 -9.16 -0.36
C VAL A 113 -5.41 -9.36 1.04
N LEU A 114 -5.73 -8.46 1.99
CA LEU A 114 -5.23 -8.55 3.36
C LEU A 114 -5.75 -9.78 4.11
N GLU A 115 -6.99 -10.21 3.83
CA GLU A 115 -7.60 -11.40 4.45
C GLU A 115 -7.12 -12.70 3.83
N THR A 116 -6.93 -12.73 2.51
CA THR A 116 -6.67 -13.98 1.77
C THR A 116 -5.19 -14.20 1.45
N GLY A 117 -4.37 -13.15 1.49
CA GLY A 117 -3.00 -13.19 0.97
C GLY A 117 -2.96 -13.44 -0.54
N ARG A 118 -4.02 -13.06 -1.26
CA ARG A 118 -4.17 -13.32 -2.70
C ARG A 118 -4.67 -12.10 -3.45
N VAL A 119 -4.15 -11.90 -4.65
CA VAL A 119 -4.55 -10.82 -5.56
C VAL A 119 -5.09 -11.40 -6.86
N GLN A 120 -6.23 -10.90 -7.32
CA GLN A 120 -6.78 -11.23 -8.63
C GLN A 120 -6.55 -10.04 -9.58
N PRO A 121 -5.73 -10.20 -10.64
CA PRO A 121 -5.61 -9.18 -11.66
C PRO A 121 -6.96 -8.89 -12.32
N MET A 122 -7.19 -7.64 -12.73
CA MET A 122 -8.41 -7.27 -13.43
C MET A 122 -8.55 -8.11 -14.72
N GLY A 123 -9.74 -8.66 -14.92
CA GLY A 123 -10.05 -9.51 -16.07
C GLY A 123 -9.46 -10.93 -16.01
N ALA A 124 -8.72 -11.29 -14.95
CA ALA A 124 -8.22 -12.65 -14.75
C ALA A 124 -9.24 -13.54 -14.03
N ASP A 125 -9.27 -14.82 -14.38
CA ASP A 125 -10.08 -15.85 -13.70
C ASP A 125 -9.37 -16.53 -12.52
N ARG A 126 -8.09 -16.17 -12.29
CA ARG A 126 -7.24 -16.81 -11.28
C ARG A 126 -6.64 -15.79 -10.34
N GLU A 127 -6.62 -16.14 -9.06
CA GLU A 127 -5.89 -15.44 -8.01
C GLU A 127 -4.41 -15.83 -8.00
N VAL A 128 -3.56 -14.91 -7.57
CA VAL A 128 -2.12 -15.09 -7.38
C VAL A 128 -1.80 -14.87 -5.90
N GLU A 129 -1.08 -15.82 -5.28
CA GLU A 129 -0.67 -15.72 -3.89
C GLU A 129 0.41 -14.65 -3.71
N VAL A 130 0.26 -13.83 -2.67
CA VAL A 130 1.17 -12.75 -2.33
C VAL A 130 1.43 -12.68 -0.83
N ASP A 131 2.69 -12.70 -0.43
CA ASP A 131 3.13 -12.27 0.91
C ASP A 131 3.59 -10.82 0.82
N VAL A 132 2.77 -9.88 1.29
CA VAL A 132 3.07 -8.44 1.23
C VAL A 132 2.82 -7.80 2.58
N ARG A 133 3.82 -7.10 3.10
CA ARG A 133 3.60 -6.18 4.21
C ARG A 133 3.02 -4.87 3.69
N LEU A 134 1.92 -4.42 4.28
CA LEU A 134 1.32 -3.12 3.96
C LEU A 134 1.83 -2.02 4.88
N VAL A 135 2.26 -0.89 4.31
CA VAL A 135 2.47 0.36 5.02
C VAL A 135 1.62 1.45 4.37
N GLY A 136 0.64 1.99 5.09
CA GLY A 136 -0.18 3.10 4.62
C GLY A 136 0.33 4.45 5.13
N ALA A 137 0.06 5.51 4.38
CA ALA A 137 0.24 6.88 4.84
C ALA A 137 -0.99 7.72 4.48
N THR A 138 -1.40 8.62 5.38
CA THR A 138 -2.50 9.55 5.11
C THR A 138 -2.45 10.76 6.04
N HIS A 139 -2.96 11.89 5.57
CA HIS A 139 -3.20 13.08 6.40
C HIS A 139 -4.64 13.12 6.94
N ARG A 140 -5.53 12.24 6.44
CA ARG A 140 -6.94 12.19 6.83
C ARG A 140 -7.12 11.41 8.12
N ASP A 141 -8.07 11.86 8.96
CA ASP A 141 -8.54 11.08 10.10
C ASP A 141 -9.40 9.92 9.62
N LEU A 142 -8.81 8.72 9.57
CA LEU A 142 -9.50 7.51 9.16
C LEU A 142 -10.63 7.14 10.13
N THR A 143 -10.49 7.41 11.43
CA THR A 143 -11.49 7.08 12.44
C THR A 143 -12.75 7.91 12.25
N GLN A 144 -12.57 9.21 11.99
CA GLN A 144 -13.69 10.10 11.69
C GLN A 144 -14.41 9.67 10.42
N ARG A 145 -13.68 9.27 9.38
CA ARG A 145 -14.29 8.87 8.10
C ARG A 145 -15.08 7.59 8.18
N VAL A 146 -14.58 6.57 8.89
CA VAL A 146 -15.34 5.35 9.15
C VAL A 146 -16.68 5.65 9.85
N ARG A 147 -16.73 6.65 10.74
CA ARG A 147 -17.99 7.06 11.39
C ARG A 147 -18.96 7.77 10.46
N GLN A 148 -18.46 8.36 9.36
CA GLN A 148 -19.26 9.13 8.42
C GLN A 148 -19.78 8.30 7.24
N GLY A 149 -19.26 7.08 7.04
CA GLY A 149 -19.62 6.19 5.93
C GLY A 149 -18.81 6.49 4.69
#